data_AF-A0A8S2WXV2-F1
#
_entry.id   AF-A0A8S2WXV2-F1
#
_cell.length_a   1.000
_cell.length_b   1.000
_cell.length_c   1.000
_cell.angle_alpha   90.00
_cell.angle_beta   90.00
_cell.angle_gamma   90.00
#
_symmetry.space_group_name_H-M   'P 1'
#
loop_
_entity.id
_entity.type
_entity.pdbx_description
1 polymer ?
#
loop_
_entity_poly.entity_id
_entity_poly.type
_entity_poly.pdbx_seq_one_letter_code
_entity_poly.pdbx_strand_id
1 'polypeptide(L)'
;MILHRSFDWYMLKYASLLHDNGECYILSPDGFQYTRRWMNTLYGVEMVDAMFKFSQCFRNLNLTESEYCLIIPLQMCYTDSTMKDQDIPRMLRACYLYALYQELCNNRGEHEGKAICSKVLQVLDLLVPLNEFYEKNVGSRVLET
;
A
#
# COMPACT_ATOMS: atom_id res chain seq x y z
N MET A 1 1.88 15.90 3.73
CA MET A 1 1.67 15.15 2.48
C MET A 1 2.55 13.89 2.41
N ILE A 2 3.89 14.00 2.46
CA ILE A 2 4.79 12.82 2.35
C ILE A 2 4.77 11.91 3.59
N LEU A 3 4.72 12.49 4.80
CA LEU A 3 4.71 11.69 6.05
C LEU A 3 3.49 10.77 6.17
N HIS A 4 2.28 11.27 5.85
CA HIS A 4 1.03 10.50 5.87
C HIS A 4 0.98 9.35 4.85
N ARG A 5 1.82 9.39 3.81
CA ARG A 5 1.87 8.39 2.74
C ARG A 5 3.14 7.53 2.78
N SER A 6 4.02 7.78 3.75
CA SER A 6 5.24 7.00 3.94
C SER A 6 4.92 5.56 4.32
N PHE A 7 3.86 5.34 5.10
CA PHE A 7 3.39 4.01 5.46
C PHE A 7 2.71 3.28 4.28
N ASP A 8 1.92 3.98 3.46
CA ASP A 8 1.41 3.44 2.18
C ASP A 8 2.54 2.93 1.29
N TRP A 9 3.55 3.78 1.07
CA TRP A 9 4.71 3.42 0.27
C TRP A 9 5.44 2.22 0.85
N TYR A 10 5.60 2.19 2.18
CA TYR A 10 6.22 1.08 2.89
C TYR A 10 5.47 -0.24 2.68
N MET A 11 4.16 -0.22 2.89
CA MET A 11 3.30 -1.39 2.73
C MET A 11 3.34 -1.90 1.29
N LEU A 12 3.28 -1.02 0.30
CA LEU A 12 3.42 -1.39 -1.10
C LEU A 12 4.78 -2.03 -1.37
N LYS A 13 5.87 -1.34 -1.00
CA LYS A 13 7.25 -1.77 -1.24
C LYS A 13 7.56 -3.15 -0.67
N TYR A 14 7.05 -3.44 0.52
CA TYR A 14 7.36 -4.67 1.25
C TYR A 14 6.21 -5.68 1.25
N ALA A 15 5.13 -5.44 0.51
CA ALA A 15 4.01 -6.37 0.39
C ALA A 15 4.46 -7.76 -0.09
N SER A 16 5.49 -7.83 -0.94
CA SER A 16 6.06 -9.09 -1.44
C SER A 16 6.84 -9.86 -0.36
N LEU A 17 7.49 -9.15 0.56
CA LEU A 17 8.33 -9.74 1.64
C LEU A 17 7.52 -10.24 2.84
N LEU A 18 6.28 -9.78 2.97
CA LEU A 18 5.38 -10.13 4.07
C LEU A 18 4.82 -11.57 3.99
N HIS A 19 5.47 -12.49 3.25
CA HIS A 19 5.14 -13.91 3.30
C HIS A 19 6.19 -14.82 2.61
N ASP A 20 7.08 -15.46 3.37
CA ASP A 20 7.80 -16.67 2.91
C ASP A 20 7.76 -17.74 4.03
N ASN A 21 7.19 -18.91 3.74
CA ASN A 21 7.23 -20.10 4.61
C ASN A 21 6.70 -19.97 6.06
N GLY A 22 5.69 -19.12 6.29
CA GLY A 22 4.98 -19.06 7.58
C GLY A 22 5.68 -18.23 8.66
N GLU A 23 6.86 -17.70 8.38
CA GLU A 23 7.44 -16.58 9.10
C GLU A 23 7.47 -15.35 8.18
N CYS A 24 7.09 -14.20 8.71
CA CYS A 24 6.99 -12.97 7.94
C CYS A 24 7.92 -11.97 8.56
N TYR A 25 8.71 -11.35 7.70
CA TYR A 25 9.80 -10.49 8.07
C TYR A 25 9.56 -9.14 7.46
N ILE A 26 9.26 -8.16 8.31
CA ILE A 26 9.33 -6.77 7.89
C ILE A 26 10.81 -6.36 7.88
N LEU A 27 11.28 -5.84 6.74
CA LEU A 27 12.60 -5.23 6.64
C LEU A 27 12.53 -3.78 7.14
N SER A 28 13.06 -3.52 8.32
CA SER A 28 13.27 -2.14 8.76
C SER A 28 14.37 -1.46 7.95
N PRO A 29 14.43 -0.11 7.96
CA PRO A 29 15.43 0.65 7.23
C PRO A 29 16.89 0.28 7.54
N ASP A 30 17.13 -0.31 8.72
CA ASP A 30 18.42 -0.81 9.22
C ASP A 30 18.70 -2.28 8.82
N GLY A 31 17.81 -2.91 8.05
CA GLY A 31 17.96 -4.27 7.56
C GLY A 31 17.51 -5.36 8.52
N PHE A 32 16.95 -5.02 9.68
CA PHE A 32 16.38 -6.02 10.59
C PHE A 32 15.07 -6.58 10.07
N GLN A 33 14.88 -7.88 10.32
CA GLN A 33 13.72 -8.65 9.93
C GLN A 33 12.85 -8.91 11.16
N TYR A 34 11.73 -8.21 11.29
CA TYR A 34 10.81 -8.42 12.40
C TYR A 34 9.88 -9.60 12.13
N THR A 35 9.91 -10.61 13.00
CA THR A 35 8.91 -11.68 12.99
C THR A 35 7.52 -11.14 13.36
N ARG A 36 6.46 -11.89 13.00
CA ARG A 36 5.09 -11.57 13.43
C ARG A 36 4.97 -11.36 14.95
N ARG A 37 5.73 -12.12 15.75
CA ARG A 37 5.77 -11.95 17.22
C ARG A 37 6.27 -10.56 17.61
N TRP A 38 7.39 -10.11 17.03
CA TRP A 38 7.93 -8.78 17.31
C TRP A 38 7.00 -7.68 16.81
N MET A 39 6.44 -7.84 15.62
CA MET A 39 5.44 -6.91 15.09
C MET A 39 4.21 -6.81 15.99
N ASN A 40 3.69 -7.93 16.51
CA ASN A 40 2.55 -7.93 17.43
C ASN A 40 2.86 -7.16 18.71
N THR A 41 4.10 -7.23 19.21
CA THR A 41 4.53 -6.46 20.38
C THR A 41 4.61 -4.96 20.08
N LEU A 42 5.05 -4.57 18.88
CA LEU A 42 5.27 -3.17 18.51
C LEU A 42 3.99 -2.46 18.05
N TYR A 43 3.18 -3.13 17.25
CA TYR A 43 2.02 -2.56 16.55
C TYR A 43 0.67 -3.10 17.03
N GLY A 44 0.67 -4.22 17.78
CA GLY A 44 -0.55 -4.91 18.19
C GLY A 44 -1.03 -5.93 17.15
N VAL A 45 -1.73 -6.97 17.63
CA VAL A 45 -2.18 -8.10 16.80
C VAL A 45 -3.11 -7.66 15.67
N GLU A 46 -4.07 -6.78 15.96
CA GLU A 46 -5.07 -6.32 14.99
C GLU A 46 -4.42 -5.62 13.77
N MET A 47 -3.47 -4.73 14.02
CA MET A 47 -2.73 -4.02 12.97
C MET A 47 -1.90 -5.00 12.12
N VAL A 48 -1.20 -5.91 12.79
CA VAL A 48 -0.37 -6.90 12.11
C VAL A 48 -1.23 -7.82 11.23
N ASP A 49 -2.37 -8.28 11.72
CA ASP A 49 -3.30 -9.10 10.96
C ASP A 49 -3.83 -8.34 9.72
N ALA A 50 -4.12 -7.06 9.87
CA ALA A 50 -4.53 -6.21 8.76
C ALA A 50 -3.40 -5.97 7.73
N MET A 51 -2.16 -5.77 8.18
CA MET A 51 -0.98 -5.64 7.30
C MET A 51 -0.76 -6.92 6.48
N PHE A 52 -0.91 -8.09 7.10
CA PHE A 52 -0.79 -9.38 6.44
C PHE A 52 -1.92 -9.62 5.45
N LYS A 53 -3.16 -9.28 5.84
CA LYS A 53 -4.31 -9.36 4.95
C LYS A 53 -4.09 -8.50 3.69
N PHE A 54 -3.61 -7.27 3.87
CA PHE A 54 -3.25 -6.40 2.75
C PHE A 54 -2.19 -7.06 1.86
N SER A 55 -1.06 -7.51 2.43
CA SER A 55 0.02 -8.15 1.67
C SER A 55 -0.46 -9.36 0.88
N GLN A 56 -1.26 -10.23 1.50
CA GLN A 56 -1.81 -11.42 0.84
C GLN A 56 -2.74 -11.03 -0.32
N CYS A 57 -3.67 -10.09 -0.08
CA CYS A 57 -4.57 -9.59 -1.12
C CYS A 57 -3.79 -8.94 -2.27
N PHE A 58 -2.76 -8.17 -1.95
CA PHE A 58 -1.92 -7.47 -2.93
C PHE A 58 -1.10 -8.43 -3.78
N ARG A 59 -0.46 -9.44 -3.16
CA ARG A 59 0.27 -10.49 -3.90
C ARG A 59 -0.64 -11.32 -4.80
N ASN A 60 -1.87 -11.59 -4.37
CA ASN A 60 -2.85 -12.34 -5.16
C ASN A 60 -3.31 -11.60 -6.43
N LEU A 61 -2.99 -10.30 -6.57
CA LEU A 61 -3.18 -9.58 -7.84
C LEU A 61 -2.21 -10.07 -8.92
N ASN A 62 -1.10 -10.72 -8.54
CA ASN A 62 -0.08 -11.28 -9.42
C ASN A 62 0.35 -10.30 -10.53
N LEU A 63 0.67 -9.07 -10.12
CA LEU A 63 1.00 -7.98 -11.01
C LEU A 63 2.41 -8.14 -11.59
N THR A 64 2.60 -7.68 -12.82
CA THR A 64 3.93 -7.54 -13.40
C THR A 64 4.69 -6.38 -12.74
N GLU A 65 6.01 -6.31 -12.96
CA GLU A 65 6.82 -5.19 -12.45
C GLU A 65 6.37 -3.84 -13.00
N SER A 66 5.94 -3.78 -14.28
CA SER A 66 5.42 -2.55 -14.89
C SER A 66 4.09 -2.10 -14.28
N GLU A 67 3.16 -3.04 -14.10
CA GLU A 67 1.87 -2.81 -13.43
C GLU A 67 2.10 -2.32 -11.99
N TYR A 68 3.02 -2.97 -11.27
CA TYR A 68 3.38 -2.60 -9.90
C TYR A 68 4.00 -1.21 -9.80
N CYS A 69 4.89 -0.83 -10.74
CA CYS A 69 5.52 0.49 -10.76
C CYS A 69 4.50 1.64 -10.88
N LEU A 70 3.34 1.40 -11.48
CA LEU A 70 2.28 2.40 -11.63
C LEU A 70 1.42 2.57 -10.37
N ILE A 71 1.39 1.56 -9.49
CA ILE A 71 0.58 1.60 -8.26
C ILE A 71 1.17 2.58 -7.23
N ILE A 72 2.50 2.63 -7.10
CA ILE A 72 3.16 3.51 -6.14
C ILE A 72 2.78 4.99 -6.41
N PRO A 73 3.02 5.57 -7.59
CA PRO A 73 2.65 6.96 -7.86
C PRO A 73 1.14 7.17 -7.84
N LEU A 74 0.33 6.19 -8.26
CA LEU A 74 -1.13 6.23 -8.13
C LEU A 74 -1.56 6.45 -6.67
N GLN A 75 -0.99 5.68 -5.73
CA GLN A 75 -1.30 5.79 -4.31
C GLN A 75 -0.74 7.08 -3.70
N MET A 76 0.45 7.52 -4.11
CA MET A 76 1.04 8.79 -3.64
C MET A 76 0.21 10.02 -4.05
N CYS A 77 -0.55 9.91 -5.14
CA CYS A 77 -1.46 10.96 -5.60
C CYS A 77 -2.85 10.89 -4.95
N TYR A 78 -3.08 10.00 -3.99
CA TYR A 78 -4.34 9.96 -3.25
C TYR A 78 -4.55 11.25 -2.45
N THR A 79 -5.68 11.91 -2.67
CA THR A 79 -6.09 13.12 -1.95
C THR A 79 -7.12 12.79 -0.90
N ASP A 80 -6.92 13.29 0.32
CA ASP A 80 -7.94 13.30 1.38
C ASP A 80 -8.52 14.72 1.58
N SER A 81 -9.54 14.83 2.42
CA SER A 81 -10.22 16.10 2.70
C SER A 81 -9.36 17.12 3.44
N THR A 82 -8.18 16.74 3.95
CA THR A 82 -7.30 17.63 4.73
C THR A 82 -6.32 18.40 3.85
N MET A 83 -6.15 18.00 2.58
CA MET A 83 -5.24 18.66 1.65
C MET A 83 -5.81 19.97 1.10
N LYS A 84 -5.04 21.06 1.21
CA LYS A 84 -5.42 22.41 0.75
C LYS A 84 -5.47 22.57 -0.78
N ASP A 85 -4.56 21.89 -1.49
CA ASP A 85 -4.51 21.87 -2.95
C ASP A 85 -4.62 20.43 -3.42
N GLN A 86 -5.67 20.13 -4.17
CA GLN A 86 -6.01 18.77 -4.60
C GLN A 86 -6.04 18.64 -6.13
N ASP A 87 -5.96 19.72 -6.87
CA ASP A 87 -6.22 19.70 -8.31
C ASP A 87 -5.11 18.94 -9.05
N ILE A 88 -3.84 19.27 -8.75
CA ILE A 88 -2.69 18.60 -9.37
C ILE A 88 -2.63 17.12 -8.96
N PRO A 89 -2.70 16.74 -7.66
CA PRO A 89 -2.68 15.32 -7.30
C PRO A 89 -3.87 14.52 -7.85
N ARG A 90 -5.09 15.08 -7.88
CA ARG A 90 -6.24 14.41 -8.50
C ARG A 90 -6.04 14.16 -10.00
N MET A 91 -5.53 15.16 -10.72
CA MET A 91 -5.21 15.02 -12.14
C MET A 91 -4.15 13.95 -12.36
N LEU A 92 -3.05 13.98 -11.60
CA LEU A 92 -1.99 12.98 -11.69
C LEU A 92 -2.49 11.57 -11.35
N ARG A 93 -3.32 11.44 -10.31
CA ARG A 93 -3.96 10.17 -9.95
C ARG A 93 -4.79 9.60 -11.09
N ALA A 94 -5.57 10.43 -11.77
CA ALA A 94 -6.35 10.02 -12.93
C ALA A 94 -5.46 9.56 -14.10
N CYS A 95 -4.35 10.26 -14.35
CA CYS A 95 -3.36 9.86 -15.36
C CYS A 95 -2.73 8.50 -15.04
N TYR A 96 -2.28 8.28 -13.79
CA TYR A 96 -1.69 7.00 -13.38
C TYR A 96 -2.72 5.86 -13.38
N LEU A 97 -3.97 6.13 -13.02
CA LEU A 97 -5.04 5.13 -13.08
C LEU A 97 -5.33 4.72 -14.52
N TYR A 98 -5.38 5.69 -15.43
CA TYR A 98 -5.55 5.41 -16.85
C TYR A 98 -4.37 4.61 -17.42
N ALA A 99 -3.13 5.00 -17.08
CA ALA A 99 -1.93 4.27 -17.48
C ALA A 99 -1.95 2.82 -16.98
N LEU A 100 -2.28 2.60 -15.70
CA LEU A 100 -2.40 1.28 -15.10
C LEU A 100 -3.48 0.44 -15.81
N TYR A 101 -4.64 1.03 -16.09
CA TYR A 101 -5.70 0.35 -16.84
C TYR A 101 -5.23 -0.11 -18.22
N GLN A 102 -4.57 0.77 -18.98
CA GLN A 102 -4.04 0.43 -20.30
C GLN A 102 -2.99 -0.67 -20.23
N GLU A 103 -2.06 -0.59 -19.29
CA GLU A 103 -1.03 -1.61 -19.09
C GLU A 103 -1.63 -2.98 -18.77
N LEU A 104 -2.61 -3.02 -17.86
CA LEU A 104 -3.34 -4.25 -17.51
C LEU A 104 -4.10 -4.82 -18.72
N CYS A 105 -4.76 -3.97 -19.50
CA CYS A 105 -5.47 -4.39 -20.71
C CYS A 105 -4.51 -4.90 -21.79
N ASN A 106 -3.33 -4.32 -21.92
CA ASN A 106 -2.31 -4.79 -22.87
C ASN A 106 -1.76 -6.16 -22.48
N ASN A 107 -1.51 -6.39 -21.19
CA ASN A 107 -0.93 -7.65 -20.70
C ASN A 107 -1.94 -8.81 -20.65
N ARG A 108 -3.24 -8.51 -20.45
CA ARG A 108 -4.25 -9.52 -20.07
C ARG A 108 -5.54 -9.46 -20.88
N GLY A 109 -5.68 -8.48 -21.77
CA GLY A 109 -6.92 -8.18 -22.48
C GLY A 109 -7.88 -7.30 -21.67
N GLU A 110 -8.83 -6.68 -22.37
CA GLU A 110 -9.69 -5.63 -21.81
C GLU A 110 -10.53 -6.09 -20.62
N HIS A 111 -11.18 -7.26 -20.74
CA HIS A 111 -12.07 -7.77 -19.70
C HIS A 111 -11.32 -8.12 -18.39
N GLU A 112 -10.20 -8.84 -18.50
CA GLU A 112 -9.38 -9.19 -17.34
C GLU A 112 -8.68 -7.97 -16.74
N GLY A 113 -8.13 -7.10 -17.60
CA GLY A 113 -7.47 -5.86 -17.17
C GLY A 113 -8.40 -4.95 -16.38
N LYS A 114 -9.65 -4.77 -16.83
CA LYS A 114 -10.68 -4.04 -16.08
C LYS A 114 -10.98 -4.67 -14.71
N ALA A 115 -11.12 -5.99 -14.66
CA ALA A 115 -11.40 -6.71 -13.42
C ALA A 115 -10.25 -6.56 -12.41
N ILE A 116 -9.01 -6.68 -12.85
CA ILE A 116 -7.82 -6.50 -11.99
C ILE A 116 -7.68 -5.05 -11.56
N CYS A 117 -7.90 -4.08 -12.45
CA CYS A 117 -7.85 -2.66 -12.09
C CYS A 117 -8.84 -2.34 -10.95
N SER A 118 -10.06 -2.88 -11.02
CA SER A 118 -11.03 -2.74 -9.92
C SER A 118 -10.55 -3.41 -8.63
N LYS A 119 -9.95 -4.61 -8.71
CA LYS A 119 -9.37 -5.29 -7.54
C LYS A 119 -8.20 -4.52 -6.94
N VAL A 120 -7.33 -3.93 -7.75
CA VAL A 120 -6.22 -3.09 -7.28
C VAL A 120 -6.77 -1.97 -6.40
N LEU A 121 -7.79 -1.23 -6.86
CA LEU A 121 -8.40 -0.16 -6.07
C LEU A 121 -8.98 -0.67 -4.74
N GLN A 122 -9.68 -1.80 -4.76
CA GLN A 122 -10.23 -2.42 -3.54
C GLN A 122 -9.13 -2.85 -2.55
N VAL A 123 -7.99 -3.33 -3.05
CA VAL A 123 -6.85 -3.70 -2.19
C VAL A 123 -6.18 -2.44 -1.62
N LEU A 124 -6.04 -1.37 -2.42
CA LEU A 124 -5.50 -0.10 -1.94
C LEU A 124 -6.40 0.55 -0.88
N ASP A 125 -7.72 0.35 -0.92
CA ASP A 125 -8.63 0.84 0.12
C ASP A 125 -8.36 0.20 1.50
N LEU A 126 -7.74 -0.98 1.55
CA LEU A 126 -7.32 -1.60 2.81
C LEU A 126 -6.18 -0.82 3.50
N LEU A 127 -5.46 0.05 2.79
CA LEU A 127 -4.43 0.89 3.36
C LEU A 127 -5.00 2.06 4.17
N VAL A 128 -6.22 2.50 3.90
CA VAL A 128 -6.87 3.61 4.62
C VAL A 128 -6.94 3.34 6.14
N PRO A 129 -7.58 2.25 6.61
CA PRO A 129 -7.64 1.96 8.04
C PRO A 129 -6.26 1.64 8.64
N LEU A 130 -5.33 1.10 7.85
CA LEU A 130 -3.96 0.85 8.29
C LEU A 130 -3.21 2.16 8.56
N ASN A 131 -3.32 3.16 7.68
CA ASN A 131 -2.74 4.48 7.90
C ASN A 131 -3.35 5.17 9.12
N GLU A 132 -4.68 5.15 9.25
CA GLU A 132 -5.36 5.76 10.39
C GLU A 132 -4.88 5.15 11.72
N PHE A 133 -4.72 3.82 11.75
CA PHE A 133 -4.16 3.13 12.91
C PHE A 133 -2.70 3.53 13.17
N TYR A 134 -1.87 3.55 12.12
CA TYR A 134 -0.46 3.94 12.23
C TYR A 134 -0.31 5.37 12.74
N GLU A 135 -1.07 6.32 12.22
CA GLU A 135 -1.05 7.72 12.64
C GLU A 135 -1.48 7.86 14.10
N LYS A 136 -2.56 7.18 14.49
CA LYS A 136 -3.09 7.23 15.86
C LYS A 136 -2.13 6.67 16.90
N ASN A 137 -1.46 5.56 16.60
CA ASN A 137 -0.69 4.78 17.59
C ASN A 137 0.83 5.00 17.51
N VAL A 138 1.35 5.37 16.34
CA VAL A 138 2.79 5.53 16.08
C VAL A 138 3.12 6.97 15.71
N GLY A 139 2.35 7.58 14.79
CA GLY A 139 2.57 8.95 14.33
C GLY A 139 2.46 10.02 15.43
N SER A 140 1.56 9.82 16.39
CA SER A 140 1.40 10.67 17.58
C SER A 140 2.63 10.70 18.50
N ARG A 141 3.40 9.61 18.57
CA ARG A 141 4.58 9.50 19.45
C ARG A 141 5.82 10.24 18.93
N VAL A 142 5.89 10.50 17.62
CA VAL A 142 7.05 11.17 16.99
C VAL A 142 6.97 12.69 17.15
N LEU A 143 5.79 13.24 17.46
CA LEU A 143 5.60 14.69 17.67
C LEU A 143 5.76 15.12 19.14
N GLU A 144 5.96 14.18 20.06
CA GLU A 144 6.16 14.44 21.50
C GLU A 144 7.64 14.33 21.93
N THR A 145 8.56 14.09 21.00
CA THR A 145 10.03 14.07 21.19
C THR A 145 10.71 15.12 20.34
#